data_AF-J9E528-F1
#
_entry.id   AF-J9E528-F1
#
_cell.length_a   1.000
_cell.length_b   1.000
_cell.length_c   1.000
_cell.angle_alpha   90.00
_cell.angle_beta   90.00
_cell.angle_gamma   90.00
#
_symmetry.space_group_name_H-M   'P 1'
#
loop_
_entity.id
_entity.type
_entity.pdbx_description
1 polymer ?
#
loop_
_entity_poly.entity_id
_entity_poly.type
_entity_poly.pdbx_seq_one_letter_code
_entity_poly.pdbx_strand_id
1 'polypeptide(L)'
;MSFYKKVENTSDLNDQVPVLESYLPNSIIYITLYCLAVPPNILLAYMGLKKGLISARVKYPTLGMTIATLYGLFGFLMLNS
;
A
#
# COMPACT_ATOMS: atom_id res chain seq x y z
N MET A 1 8.34 -15.30 -13.57
CA MET A 1 7.55 -14.08 -13.33
C MET A 1 8.16 -13.36 -12.13
N SER A 2 9.23 -12.60 -12.34
CA SER A 2 9.90 -11.82 -11.29
C SER A 2 9.87 -10.34 -11.68
N PHE A 3 9.52 -9.49 -10.72
CA PHE A 3 9.39 -8.03 -10.88
C PHE A 3 10.73 -7.31 -11.09
N TYR A 4 11.84 -8.00 -10.86
CA TYR A 4 13.18 -7.46 -11.00
C TYR A 4 13.92 -8.21 -12.11
N LYS A 5 14.65 -7.45 -12.93
CA LYS A 5 15.65 -8.00 -13.85
C LYS A 5 16.63 -8.82 -13.02
N LYS A 6 17.04 -9.98 -13.51
CA LYS A 6 18.06 -10.81 -12.85
C LYS A 6 19.32 -9.94 -12.72
N VAL A 7 19.68 -9.58 -11.49
CA VAL A 7 20.85 -8.74 -11.21
C VAL A 7 22.07 -9.62 -11.48
N GLU A 8 22.80 -9.33 -12.55
CA GLU A 8 24.15 -9.84 -12.72
C GLU A 8 25.04 -9.13 -11.69
N ASN A 9 25.79 -9.89 -10.89
CA ASN A 9 26.62 -9.40 -9.77
C ASN A 9 27.85 -8.61 -10.27
N THR A 10 27.61 -7.56 -11.05
CA THR A 10 28.58 -6.52 -11.39
C THR A 10 27.99 -5.21 -10.91
N SER A 11 27.99 -5.02 -9.59
CA SER A 11 27.49 -3.79 -8.97
C SER A 11 28.59 -2.73 -9.00
N ASP A 12 28.58 -1.87 -10.01
CA ASP A 12 29.20 -0.54 -9.89
C ASP A 12 28.26 0.31 -9.01
N LEU A 13 28.80 1.05 -8.04
CA LEU A 13 28.00 1.87 -7.11
C LEU A 13 27.28 3.02 -7.81
N ASN A 14 27.66 3.31 -9.07
CA ASN A 14 27.04 4.32 -9.92
C ASN A 14 26.03 3.74 -10.94
N ASP A 15 25.78 2.43 -10.94
CA ASP A 15 24.91 1.83 -11.94
C ASP A 15 23.44 2.09 -11.62
N GLN A 16 22.81 2.98 -12.39
CA GLN A 16 21.37 3.17 -12.35
C GLN A 16 20.72 1.93 -12.96
N VAL A 17 20.09 1.10 -12.13
CA VAL A 17 19.33 -0.05 -12.59
C VAL A 17 18.21 0.47 -13.51
N PRO A 18 18.21 0.11 -14.81
CA PRO A 18 17.22 0.63 -15.73
C PRO A 18 15.83 0.17 -15.27
N VAL A 19 14.98 1.16 -15.00
CA VAL A 19 13.58 0.96 -14.69
C VAL A 19 12.94 0.21 -15.87
N LEU A 20 12.35 -0.95 -15.59
CA LEU A 20 11.61 -1.73 -16.59
C LEU A 20 10.51 -0.83 -17.18
N GLU A 21 10.31 -0.77 -18.50
CA GLU A 21 9.29 0.11 -19.12
C GLU A 21 7.87 -0.14 -18.55
N SER A 22 7.60 -1.33 -18.03
CA SER A 22 6.36 -1.68 -17.34
C SER A 22 6.18 -1.02 -15.96
N TYR A 23 7.18 -0.32 -15.43
CA TYR A 23 7.13 0.33 -14.12
C TYR A 23 6.18 1.52 -14.10
N LEU A 24 6.19 2.36 -15.15
CA LEU A 24 5.29 3.51 -15.27
C LEU A 24 3.80 3.12 -15.31
N PRO A 25 3.35 2.19 -16.17
CA PRO A 25 1.94 1.79 -16.16
C PRO A 25 1.56 1.08 -14.86
N ASN A 26 2.44 0.28 -14.27
CA ASN A 26 2.16 -0.35 -12.98
C ASN A 26 2.06 0.66 -11.84
N SER A 27 2.95 1.67 -11.77
CA SER A 27 2.90 2.67 -10.72
C SER A 27 1.60 3.48 -10.77
N ILE A 28 1.12 3.84 -11.96
CA ILE A 28 -0.18 4.51 -12.14
C ILE A 28 -1.34 3.63 -11.63
N ILE A 29 -1.32 2.33 -11.93
CA ILE A 29 -2.32 1.38 -11.44
C ILE A 29 -2.29 1.31 -9.91
N TYR A 30 -1.10 1.16 -9.31
CA TYR A 30 -0.96 1.11 -7.86
C TYR A 30 -1.44 2.39 -7.18
N ILE A 31 -1.06 3.56 -7.69
CA ILE A 31 -1.52 4.86 -7.18
C ILE A 31 -3.06 4.93 -7.22
N THR A 32 -3.66 4.52 -8.33
CA THR A 32 -5.13 4.52 -8.51
C THR A 32 -5.81 3.61 -7.50
N LEU A 33 -5.29 2.39 -7.33
CA LEU A 33 -5.79 1.41 -6.35
C LEU A 33 -5.66 1.93 -4.91
N TYR A 34 -4.54 2.57 -4.58
CA TYR A 34 -4.34 3.18 -3.27
C TYR A 34 -5.31 4.34 -3.02
N CYS A 35 -5.52 5.23 -4.00
CA CYS A 35 -6.52 6.29 -3.90
C CYS A 35 -7.93 5.74 -3.66
N LEU A 36 -8.32 4.67 -4.37
CA LEU A 36 -9.61 4.00 -4.19
C LEU A 36 -9.74 3.28 -2.84
N ALA A 37 -8.63 2.83 -2.26
CA ALA A 37 -8.59 2.16 -0.97
C ALA A 37 -8.67 3.13 0.23
N VAL A 38 -8.46 4.43 0.04
CA VAL A 38 -8.51 5.44 1.12
C VAL A 38 -9.94 5.62 1.70
N PRO A 39 -10.99 5.91 0.89
CA PRO A 39 -12.34 6.10 1.41
C PRO A 39 -12.91 4.93 2.24
N PRO A 40 -12.82 3.65 1.80
CA PRO A 40 -13.36 2.53 2.58
C PRO A 40 -12.60 2.31 3.88
N ASN A 41 -11.27 2.50 3.90
CA ASN A 41 -10.47 2.38 5.13
C ASN A 41 -10.80 3.48 6.14
N ILE A 42 -11.05 4.71 5.70
CA ILE A 42 -11.50 5.80 6.57
C ILE A 42 -12.88 5.48 7.16
N LEU A 43 -13.80 4.96 6.35
CA LEU A 43 -15.13 4.57 6.81
C LEU A 43 -15.07 3.45 7.85
N LEU A 44 -14.26 2.42 7.61
CA LEU A 44 -14.06 1.30 8.53
C LEU A 44 -13.41 1.75 9.85
N ALA A 45 -12.43 2.66 9.78
CA ALA A 45 -11.84 3.26 10.97
C ALA A 45 -12.89 4.04 11.77
N TYR A 46 -13.75 4.83 11.10
CA TYR A 46 -14.83 5.57 11.74
C TYR A 46 -15.85 4.66 12.43
N MET A 47 -16.33 3.63 11.72
CA MET A 47 -17.28 2.66 12.27
C MET A 47 -16.68 1.84 13.41
N GLY A 48 -15.37 1.55 13.32
CA GLY A 48 -14.62 0.88 14.38
C GLY A 48 -14.43 1.76 15.62
N LEU A 49 -14.29 3.08 15.49
CA LEU A 49 -14.12 3.97 16.66
C LEU A 49 -15.45 4.31 17.34
N LYS A 50 -16.52 4.49 16.55
CA LYS A 50 -17.82 4.91 17.07
C LYS A 50 -18.54 3.77 17.81
N LYS A 51 -18.95 4.06 19.04
CA LYS A 51 -19.64 3.09 19.92
C LYS A 51 -21.03 2.76 19.36
N GLY A 52 -21.42 1.48 19.36
CA GLY A 52 -22.76 1.02 19.01
C GLY A 52 -23.03 0.70 17.54
N LEU A 53 -22.08 0.95 16.63
CA LEU A 53 -22.26 0.64 15.20
C LEU A 53 -21.83 -0.78 14.82
N ILE A 54 -20.84 -1.34 15.51
CA ILE A 54 -20.30 -2.67 15.22
C ILE A 54 -20.16 -3.46 16.53
N SER A 55 -20.55 -4.73 16.50
CA SER A 55 -20.37 -5.67 17.61
C SER A 55 -18.89 -5.83 17.95
N ALA A 56 -18.57 -5.86 19.25
CA ALA A 56 -17.20 -5.93 19.77
C ALA A 56 -16.38 -7.09 19.15
N ARG A 57 -17.01 -8.22 18.82
CA ARG A 57 -16.33 -9.39 18.23
C ARG A 57 -15.75 -9.12 16.84
N VAL A 58 -16.36 -8.23 16.09
CA VAL A 58 -15.91 -7.85 14.73
C VAL A 58 -15.10 -6.55 14.77
N LYS A 59 -15.43 -5.67 15.72
CA LYS A 59 -14.81 -4.34 15.89
C LYS A 59 -13.28 -4.39 15.99
N TYR A 60 -12.73 -5.20 16.90
CA TYR A 60 -11.29 -5.19 17.17
C TYR A 60 -10.45 -5.80 16.04
N PRO A 61 -10.82 -6.97 15.45
CA PRO A 61 -10.12 -7.49 14.27
C PRO A 61 -10.19 -6.54 13.07
N THR A 62 -11.36 -5.96 12.80
CA THR A 62 -11.54 -5.02 11.68
C THR A 62 -10.73 -3.74 11.87
N LEU A 63 -10.67 -3.20 13.09
CA LEU A 63 -9.79 -2.07 13.41
C LEU A 63 -8.32 -2.40 13.21
N GLY A 64 -7.87 -3.58 13.68
CA GLY A 64 -6.48 -4.02 13.49
C GLY A 64 -6.08 -4.12 12.02
N MET A 65 -6.94 -4.72 11.19
CA MET A 65 -6.72 -4.77 9.73
C MET A 65 -6.71 -3.37 9.12
N THR A 66 -7.64 -2.51 9.50
CA THR A 66 -7.74 -1.14 8.95
C THR A 66 -6.49 -0.33 9.27
N ILE A 67 -5.96 -0.42 10.51
CA ILE A 67 -4.73 0.27 10.91
C ILE A 67 -3.52 -0.25 10.13
N ALA A 68 -3.38 -1.57 9.96
CA ALA A 68 -2.30 -2.15 9.16
C ALA A 68 -2.36 -1.69 7.69
N THR A 69 -3.57 -1.60 7.14
CA THR A 69 -3.80 -1.14 5.76
C THR A 69 -3.44 0.33 5.60
N LEU A 70 -3.86 1.18 6.53
CA LEU A 70 -3.50 2.60 6.56
C LEU A 70 -2.00 2.79 6.72
N TYR A 71 -1.34 2.02 7.59
CA TYR A 71 0.11 2.08 7.77
C TYR A 71 0.86 1.73 6.48
N GLY A 72 0.48 0.66 5.78
CA GLY A 72 1.06 0.30 4.49
C GLY A 72 0.82 1.35 3.41
N LEU A 73 -0.36 1.98 3.42
CA LEU A 73 -0.74 3.01 2.46
C LEU A 73 0.04 4.32 2.68
N PHE A 74 0.20 4.74 3.94
CA PHE A 74 1.06 5.88 4.29
C PHE A 74 2.54 5.63 3.99
N GLY A 75 3.04 4.42 4.27
CA GLY A 75 4.41 4.05 3.93
C GLY A 75 4.67 4.08 2.42
N PHE A 76 3.72 3.58 1.62
CA PHE A 76 3.80 3.67 0.16
C PHE A 76 3.81 5.12 -0.34
N LEU A 77 2.92 5.97 0.17
CA LEU A 77 2.85 7.38 -0.21
C LEU A 77 4.11 8.16 0.19
N MET A 78 4.69 7.91 1.37
CA MET A 78 5.92 8.60 1.78
C MET A 78 7.14 8.21 0.95
N LEU A 79 7.22 6.96 0.50
CA LEU A 79 8.36 6.48 -0.30
C LEU A 79 8.25 6.84 -1.78
N ASN A 80 7.05 7.16 -2.27
CA ASN A 80 6.77 7.45 -3.68
C ASN A 80 6.27 8.90 -3.93
N SER A 81 6.32 9.76 -2.91
CA SER A 81 6.10 11.22 -3.02
C SER A 81 7.41 11.96 -3.21
#